data_AF-X0VA78-F1
#
_entry.id   AF-X0VA78-F1
#
_cell.length_a   1.000
_cell.length_b   1.000
_cell.length_c   1.000
_cell.angle_alpha   90.00
_cell.angle_beta   90.00
_cell.angle_gamma   90.00
#
_symmetry.space_group_name_H-M   'P 1'
#
loop_
_entity.id
_entity.type
_entity.pdbx_description
1 polymer ?
#
loop_
_entity_poly.entity_id
_entity_poly.type
_entity_poly.pdbx_seq_one_letter_code
_entity_poly.pdbx_strand_id
1 'polypeptide(L)'
;TLLGWAGEILGFRSETPVFQGASEHEIGALLKISGSIWAARSLGSDLEPPRLGPEEARMLAEGIQATGGGQVARTNGAGVGLGRPLDGYLESPVKGLRDFMEAFARYLVEVARELSGGTISEKLREDGWDAAADLVGARRIKSGVDAAVNELMNRAGLRPQGKARLRDGRTGEEFDADVTVGMIYMMKLSHLVDDKIHARSIGPYSLVTQQPLAGKAQFGGQRFGEMEVWALEAYGAAHTLQEMLTVKSDDVSGR
;
A
#
# COMPACT_ATOMS: atom_id res chain seq x y z
N THR A 1 -15.36 -4.83 9.62
CA THR A 1 -16.31 -5.08 8.52
C THR A 1 -17.52 -5.83 9.07
N LEU A 2 -18.74 -5.33 8.87
CA LEU A 2 -20.01 -5.96 9.29
C LEU A 2 -20.15 -7.44 8.87
N LEU A 3 -19.46 -7.83 7.78
CA LEU A 3 -19.42 -9.19 7.24
C LEU A 3 -18.68 -10.21 8.13
N GLY A 4 -17.77 -9.78 9.02
CA GLY A 4 -16.97 -10.70 9.82
C GLY A 4 -17.80 -11.48 10.85
N TRP A 5 -18.74 -10.80 11.53
CA TRP A 5 -19.61 -11.43 12.53
C TRP A 5 -20.66 -12.33 11.89
N ALA A 6 -21.25 -11.90 10.77
CA ALA A 6 -22.17 -12.72 10.00
C ALA A 6 -21.47 -13.95 9.41
N GLY A 7 -20.25 -13.80 8.89
CA GLY A 7 -19.45 -14.90 8.38
C GLY A 7 -19.12 -15.94 9.46
N GLU A 8 -18.76 -15.51 10.66
CA GLU A 8 -18.46 -16.40 11.79
C GLU A 8 -19.67 -17.26 12.19
N ILE A 9 -20.87 -16.68 12.25
CA ILE A 9 -22.12 -17.41 12.51
C ILE A 9 -22.48 -18.36 11.35
N LEU A 10 -22.20 -17.98 10.11
CA LEU A 10 -22.51 -18.77 8.91
C LEU A 10 -21.43 -19.81 8.58
N GLY A 11 -20.38 -19.95 9.39
CA GLY A 11 -19.25 -20.84 9.11
C GLY A 11 -18.43 -20.46 7.87
N PHE A 12 -18.56 -19.20 7.41
CA PHE A 12 -17.93 -18.68 6.21
C PHE A 12 -16.89 -17.61 6.57
N ARG A 13 -15.64 -17.83 6.17
CA ARG A 13 -14.57 -16.86 6.32
C ARG A 13 -14.22 -16.26 4.95
N SER A 14 -14.57 -15.00 4.72
CA SER A 14 -14.04 -14.26 3.58
C SER A 14 -12.65 -13.71 3.93
N GLU A 15 -11.59 -14.40 3.50
CA GLU A 15 -10.27 -13.79 3.43
C GLU A 15 -10.18 -13.09 2.08
N THR A 16 -10.19 -11.75 2.07
CA THR A 16 -9.81 -11.02 0.86
C THR A 16 -8.31 -11.26 0.66
N PRO A 17 -7.86 -11.83 -0.47
CA PRO A 17 -6.43 -12.00 -0.74
C PRO A 17 -5.82 -10.62 -0.97
N VAL A 18 -5.35 -9.97 0.10
CA VAL A 18 -4.86 -8.59 -0.01
C VAL A 18 -3.50 -8.54 -0.72
N PHE A 19 -2.76 -9.65 -0.71
CA PHE A 19 -1.51 -9.85 -1.46
C PHE A 19 -1.38 -11.33 -1.81
N GLN A 20 -0.67 -11.71 -2.88
CA GLN A 20 -0.51 -13.08 -3.43
C GLN A 20 -0.29 -14.18 -2.36
N GLY A 21 -1.35 -14.63 -1.68
CA GLY A 21 -1.28 -15.65 -0.62
C GLY A 21 -0.62 -15.20 0.70
N ALA A 22 -0.35 -13.91 0.92
CA ALA A 22 0.25 -13.47 2.19
C ALA A 22 -0.77 -13.41 3.33
N SER A 23 -0.40 -13.94 4.49
CA SER A 23 -1.17 -13.94 5.72
C SER A 23 -1.15 -12.58 6.43
N GLU A 24 -2.16 -12.31 7.26
CA GLU A 24 -2.22 -11.11 8.11
C GLU A 24 -1.00 -11.01 9.06
N HIS A 25 -0.45 -12.16 9.47
CA HIS A 25 0.73 -12.23 10.34
C HIS A 25 2.01 -11.77 9.61
N GLU A 26 2.17 -12.16 8.35
CA GLU A 26 3.29 -11.72 7.50
C GLU A 26 3.23 -10.21 7.27
N ILE A 27 2.05 -9.71 6.89
CA ILE A 27 1.83 -8.29 6.64
C ILE A 27 2.06 -7.48 7.93
N GLY A 28 1.52 -7.94 9.06
CA GLY A 28 1.66 -7.27 10.35
C GLY A 28 3.11 -7.17 10.82
N ALA A 29 3.88 -8.26 10.70
CA ALA A 29 5.30 -8.26 11.07
C ALA A 29 6.11 -7.31 10.17
N LEU A 30 5.91 -7.37 8.86
CA LEU A 30 6.62 -6.52 7.90
C LEU A 30 6.25 -5.04 8.07
N LEU A 31 4.98 -4.72 8.36
CA LEU A 31 4.55 -3.35 8.65
C LEU A 31 5.22 -2.79 9.90
N LYS A 32 5.34 -3.59 10.96
CA LYS A 32 6.01 -3.18 12.20
C LYS A 32 7.51 -2.93 12.00
N ILE A 33 8.20 -3.87 11.32
CA ILE A 33 9.63 -3.75 11.03
C ILE A 33 9.92 -2.57 10.09
N SER A 34 9.18 -2.46 8.98
CA SER A 34 9.38 -1.35 8.03
C SER A 34 8.96 0.00 8.62
N GLY A 35 7.88 0.03 9.38
CA GLY A 35 7.38 1.22 10.07
C GLY A 35 8.35 1.75 11.11
N SER A 36 9.02 0.87 11.87
CA SER A 36 10.02 1.29 12.86
C SER A 36 11.29 1.85 12.21
N ILE A 37 11.73 1.26 11.08
CA ILE A 37 12.88 1.76 10.30
C ILE A 37 12.56 3.14 9.72
N TRP A 38 11.35 3.31 9.18
CA TRP A 38 10.91 4.63 8.71
C TRP A 38 10.81 5.63 9.87
N ALA A 39 10.26 5.21 11.02
CA ALA A 39 10.14 6.05 12.20
C ALA A 39 11.51 6.55 12.69
N ALA A 40 12.50 5.67 12.80
CA ALA A 40 13.87 6.04 13.18
C ALA A 40 14.45 7.12 12.26
N ARG A 41 14.32 6.93 10.94
CA ARG A 41 14.78 7.92 9.93
C ARG A 41 14.03 9.23 10.02
N SER A 42 12.71 9.19 10.22
CA SER A 42 11.88 10.39 10.34
C SER A 42 12.21 11.24 11.56
N LEU A 43 12.71 10.60 12.63
CA LEU A 43 13.16 11.24 13.86
C LEU A 43 14.62 11.70 13.79
N GLY A 44 15.32 11.47 12.67
CA GLY A 44 16.68 11.96 12.43
C GLY A 44 17.82 11.00 12.81
N SER A 45 17.54 9.70 12.96
CA SER A 45 18.59 8.69 13.16
C SER A 45 19.25 8.31 11.83
N ASP A 46 20.59 8.34 11.80
CA ASP A 46 21.40 7.95 10.63
C ASP A 46 21.90 6.49 10.71
N LEU A 47 21.44 5.72 11.71
CA LEU A 47 21.85 4.33 11.90
C LEU A 47 21.35 3.43 10.77
N GLU A 48 22.26 2.58 10.26
CA GLU A 48 21.91 1.59 9.26
C GLU A 48 21.08 0.45 9.90
N PRO A 49 19.83 0.23 9.43
CA PRO A 49 19.04 -0.90 9.90
C PRO A 49 19.62 -2.23 9.40
N PRO A 50 19.30 -3.36 10.07
CA PRO A 50 19.63 -4.67 9.54
C PRO A 50 19.04 -4.84 8.14
N ARG A 51 19.81 -5.44 7.22
CA ARG A 51 19.41 -5.58 5.81
C ARG A 51 18.11 -6.38 5.71
N LEU A 52 17.14 -5.80 5.02
CA LEU A 52 15.88 -6.44 4.62
C LEU A 52 15.89 -6.62 3.11
N GLY A 53 16.69 -7.58 2.63
CA GLY A 53 16.72 -7.98 1.24
C GLY A 53 15.63 -9.01 0.91
N PRO A 54 15.60 -9.50 -0.34
CA PRO A 54 14.67 -10.56 -0.76
C PRO A 54 14.83 -11.85 0.04
N GLU A 55 16.06 -12.20 0.44
CA GLU A 55 16.35 -13.41 1.19
C GLU A 55 15.88 -13.30 2.65
N GLU A 56 16.12 -12.16 3.31
CA GLU A 56 15.62 -11.94 4.67
C GLU A 56 14.10 -11.81 4.71
N ALA A 57 13.48 -11.22 3.68
CA ALA A 57 12.03 -11.15 3.55
C ALA A 57 11.41 -12.55 3.36
N ARG A 58 12.03 -13.43 2.57
CA ARG A 58 11.62 -14.84 2.43
C ARG A 58 11.79 -15.59 3.74
N MET A 59 12.93 -15.44 4.41
CA MET A 59 13.21 -16.05 5.70
C MET A 59 12.19 -15.61 6.78
N LEU A 60 11.81 -14.33 6.79
CA LEU A 60 10.75 -13.80 7.64
C LEU A 60 9.40 -14.45 7.32
N ALA A 61 9.01 -14.51 6.04
CA ALA A 61 7.77 -15.17 5.63
C ALA A 61 7.73 -16.65 6.03
N GLU A 62 8.79 -17.41 5.74
CA GLU A 62 8.93 -18.82 6.14
C GLU A 62 8.86 -18.99 7.65
N GLY A 63 9.52 -18.12 8.42
CA GLY A 63 9.51 -18.17 9.87
C GLY A 63 8.15 -17.87 10.48
N ILE A 64 7.40 -16.94 9.87
CA ILE A 64 6.03 -16.62 10.27
C ILE A 64 5.09 -17.79 9.97
N GLN A 65 5.23 -18.43 8.81
CA GLN A 65 4.46 -19.63 8.45
C GLN A 65 4.79 -20.83 9.36
N ALA A 66 6.08 -21.08 9.62
CA ALA A 66 6.56 -22.21 10.41
C ALA A 66 6.20 -22.12 11.91
N THR A 67 6.06 -20.90 12.43
CA THR A 67 5.61 -20.68 13.82
C THR A 67 4.10 -20.95 13.98
N GLY A 68 3.40 -21.22 12.87
CA GLY A 68 2.07 -21.79 12.82
C GLY A 68 0.94 -20.77 12.97
N GLY A 69 0.02 -20.78 11.98
CA GLY A 69 -1.29 -20.13 11.99
C GLY A 69 -2.27 -20.74 13.00
N GLY A 70 -1.85 -20.89 14.27
CA GLY A 70 -2.77 -21.07 15.37
C GLY A 70 -3.55 -19.78 15.57
N GLN A 71 -4.88 -19.88 15.68
CA GLN A 71 -5.75 -18.76 16.06
C GLN A 71 -5.11 -18.04 17.24
N VAL A 72 -4.56 -16.85 17.00
CA VAL A 72 -4.33 -15.92 18.09
C VAL A 72 -5.73 -15.63 18.59
N ALA A 73 -6.06 -16.16 19.78
CA ALA A 73 -7.27 -15.78 20.50
C ALA A 73 -7.36 -14.27 20.39
N ARG A 74 -8.44 -13.76 19.78
CA ARG A 74 -8.72 -12.33 19.78
C ARG A 74 -8.74 -11.94 21.26
N THR A 75 -7.63 -11.41 21.76
CA THR A 75 -7.61 -10.78 23.06
C THR A 75 -8.52 -9.59 22.88
N ASN A 76 -9.69 -9.68 23.51
CA ASN A 76 -10.62 -8.57 23.61
C ASN A 76 -9.86 -7.44 24.32
N GLY A 77 -9.27 -6.55 23.52
CA GLY A 77 -8.44 -5.44 23.99
C GLY A 77 -6.94 -5.78 24.11
N ALA A 78 -6.11 -4.81 23.73
CA ALA A 78 -4.68 -4.69 24.02
C ALA A 78 -3.64 -5.39 23.11
N GLY A 79 -3.98 -5.76 21.88
CA GLY A 79 -2.98 -6.00 20.83
C GLY A 79 -2.91 -4.83 19.86
N VAL A 80 -1.96 -3.89 20.05
CA VAL A 80 -1.81 -2.75 19.13
C VAL A 80 -1.12 -3.25 17.85
N GLY A 81 -1.88 -3.56 16.80
CA GLY A 81 -1.34 -3.91 15.48
C GLY A 81 -2.08 -5.03 14.75
N LEU A 82 -1.66 -5.28 13.50
CA LEU A 82 -2.12 -6.41 12.70
C LEU A 82 -1.28 -7.65 13.03
N GLY A 83 -1.90 -8.83 13.11
CA GLY A 83 -1.19 -10.10 13.31
C GLY A 83 -0.70 -10.35 14.74
N ARG A 84 0.33 -11.18 14.87
CA ARG A 84 0.92 -11.57 16.17
C ARG A 84 2.01 -10.57 16.55
N PRO A 85 2.23 -10.27 17.85
CA PRO A 85 3.38 -9.47 18.28
C PRO A 85 4.70 -10.08 17.81
N LEU A 86 5.68 -9.22 17.53
CA LEU A 86 6.99 -9.62 17.00
C LEU A 86 7.75 -10.60 17.91
N ASP A 87 7.49 -10.53 19.21
CA ASP A 87 8.05 -11.44 20.21
C ASP A 87 7.73 -12.91 19.90
N GLY A 88 6.58 -13.18 19.27
CA GLY A 88 6.18 -14.52 18.88
C GLY A 88 7.10 -15.19 17.85
N TYR A 89 7.95 -14.42 17.16
CA TYR A 89 8.86 -14.95 16.14
C TYR A 89 10.28 -15.20 16.65
N LEU A 90 10.60 -14.82 17.90
CA LEU A 90 11.92 -15.03 18.51
C LEU A 90 12.25 -16.52 18.72
N GLU A 91 11.23 -17.37 18.82
CA GLU A 91 11.34 -18.82 19.02
C GLU A 91 11.15 -19.62 17.71
N SER A 92 11.12 -18.94 16.56
CA SER A 92 10.90 -19.60 15.27
C SER A 92 12.00 -20.64 14.97
N PRO A 93 11.63 -21.80 14.38
CA PRO A 93 12.60 -22.84 14.01
C PRO A 93 13.45 -22.49 12.78
N VAL A 94 13.15 -21.38 12.08
CA VAL A 94 13.87 -20.98 10.86
C VAL A 94 15.25 -20.44 11.20
N LYS A 95 16.28 -20.99 10.52
CA LYS A 95 17.68 -20.60 10.69
C LYS A 95 17.88 -19.13 10.30
N GLY A 96 18.57 -18.37 11.15
CA GLY A 96 18.93 -16.97 10.88
C GLY A 96 17.85 -15.93 11.22
N LEU A 97 16.57 -16.33 11.32
CA LEU A 97 15.50 -15.40 11.71
C LEU A 97 15.72 -14.84 13.12
N ARG A 98 16.12 -15.70 14.05
CA ARG A 98 16.42 -15.28 15.41
C ARG A 98 17.60 -14.31 15.46
N ASP A 99 18.66 -14.56 14.69
CA ASP A 99 19.82 -13.68 14.62
C ASP A 99 19.43 -12.31 14.05
N PHE A 100 18.54 -12.29 13.04
CA PHE A 100 17.94 -11.07 12.52
C PHE A 100 17.13 -10.32 13.57
N MET A 101 16.25 -11.00 14.31
CA MET A 101 15.43 -10.38 15.36
C MET A 101 16.27 -9.84 16.52
N GLU A 102 17.33 -10.54 16.92
CA GLU A 102 18.27 -10.06 17.93
C GLU A 102 19.08 -8.85 17.41
N ALA A 103 19.50 -8.85 16.15
CA ALA A 103 20.15 -7.69 15.52
C ALA A 103 19.21 -6.48 15.41
N PHE A 104 17.94 -6.72 15.07
CA PHE A 104 16.92 -5.69 14.98
C PHE A 104 16.58 -5.09 16.35
N ALA A 105 16.48 -5.91 17.39
CA ALA A 105 16.28 -5.41 18.74
C ALA A 105 17.46 -4.56 19.25
N ARG A 106 18.71 -4.95 18.91
CA ARG A 106 19.89 -4.09 19.17
C ARG A 106 19.81 -2.77 18.41
N TYR A 107 19.39 -2.80 17.15
CA TYR A 107 19.18 -1.59 16.36
C TYR A 107 18.17 -0.63 17.03
N LEU A 108 17.03 -1.14 17.53
CA LEU A 108 16.06 -0.30 18.25
C LEU A 108 16.65 0.37 19.50
N VAL A 109 17.50 -0.35 20.25
CA VAL A 109 18.19 0.20 21.43
C VAL A 109 19.20 1.28 21.02
N GLU A 110 19.96 1.07 19.96
CA GLU A 110 20.92 2.08 19.48
C GLU A 110 20.20 3.34 18.95
N VAL A 111 19.08 3.18 18.24
CA VAL A 111 18.24 4.30 17.82
C VAL A 111 17.73 5.07 19.03
N ALA A 112 17.25 4.39 20.07
CA ALA A 112 16.79 5.05 21.29
C ALA A 112 17.93 5.81 21.99
N ARG A 113 19.15 5.27 22.01
CA ARG A 113 20.35 5.94 22.56
C ARG A 113 20.75 7.18 21.77
N GLU A 114 20.69 7.11 20.44
CA GLU A 114 21.00 8.25 19.57
C GLU A 114 19.99 9.37 19.78
N LEU A 115 18.69 9.03 19.82
CA LEU A 115 17.61 10.02 19.96
C LEU A 115 17.50 10.62 21.37
N SER A 116 17.92 9.91 22.42
CA SER A 116 17.99 10.41 23.80
C SER A 116 19.30 11.16 24.11
N GLY A 117 20.35 10.95 23.32
CA GLY A 117 21.71 11.41 23.68
C GLY A 117 22.26 10.73 24.95
N GLY A 118 21.59 9.69 25.46
CA GLY A 118 21.88 9.01 26.72
C GLY A 118 22.26 7.55 26.50
N THR A 119 23.45 7.15 26.97
CA THR A 119 23.93 5.75 26.84
C THR A 119 23.37 4.82 27.94
N ILE A 120 22.79 5.38 29.00
CA ILE A 120 22.41 4.67 30.24
C ILE A 120 20.89 4.41 30.26
N SER A 121 20.48 3.25 30.74
CA SER A 121 19.06 2.84 30.86
C SER A 121 18.21 3.81 31.67
N GLU A 122 18.77 4.46 32.70
CA GLU A 122 18.07 5.47 33.50
C GLU A 122 17.72 6.71 32.66
N LYS A 123 18.65 7.21 31.84
CA LYS A 123 18.39 8.34 30.93
C LYS A 123 17.37 7.99 29.85
N LEU A 124 17.41 6.77 29.34
CA LEU A 124 16.41 6.30 28.39
C LEU A 124 15.01 6.38 29.00
N ARG A 125 14.82 5.94 30.25
CA ARG A 125 13.54 6.05 30.95
C ARG A 125 13.13 7.48 31.24
N GLU A 126 14.07 8.36 31.58
CA GLU A 126 13.79 9.80 31.74
C GLU A 126 13.26 10.44 30.46
N ASP A 127 13.81 10.06 29.31
CA ASP A 127 13.36 10.51 27.99
C ASP A 127 12.12 9.74 27.49
N GLY A 128 11.59 8.80 28.30
CA GLY A 128 10.38 8.01 28.08
C GLY A 128 10.55 6.76 27.21
N TRP A 129 11.78 6.27 27.04
CA TRP A 129 12.14 5.06 26.28
C TRP A 129 12.15 3.82 27.19
N ASP A 130 11.00 3.51 27.78
CA ASP A 130 10.88 2.44 28.78
C ASP A 130 11.08 1.06 28.16
N ALA A 131 10.45 0.81 27.00
CA ALA A 131 10.52 -0.51 26.37
C ALA A 131 11.89 -0.76 25.72
N ALA A 132 12.53 0.28 25.17
CA ALA A 132 13.92 0.17 24.72
C ALA A 132 14.89 -0.04 25.90
N ALA A 133 14.67 0.61 27.06
CA ALA A 133 15.49 0.42 28.25
C ALA A 133 15.46 -1.02 28.78
N ASP A 134 14.32 -1.69 28.70
CA ASP A 134 14.16 -3.09 29.12
C ASP A 134 14.92 -4.09 28.23
N LEU A 135 15.27 -3.70 27.01
CA LEU A 135 16.10 -4.49 26.10
C LEU A 135 17.61 -4.30 26.35
N VAL A 136 18.02 -3.28 27.12
CA VAL A 136 19.42 -2.99 27.40
C VAL A 136 20.03 -4.06 28.31
N GLY A 137 21.14 -4.66 27.88
CA GLY A 137 21.91 -5.62 28.70
C GLY A 137 21.38 -7.07 28.65
N ALA A 138 20.30 -7.33 27.91
CA ALA A 138 19.81 -8.69 27.71
C ALA A 138 20.77 -9.50 26.83
N ARG A 139 21.45 -10.50 27.42
CA ARG A 139 22.30 -11.45 26.66
C ARG A 139 21.49 -12.30 25.68
N ARG A 140 20.22 -12.55 25.99
CA ARG A 140 19.26 -13.28 25.16
C ARG A 140 17.92 -12.57 25.26
N ILE A 141 17.37 -12.15 24.12
CA ILE A 141 16.10 -11.43 24.04
C ILE A 141 14.99 -12.47 23.91
N LYS A 142 14.05 -12.46 24.87
CA LYS A 142 12.91 -13.40 24.91
C LYS A 142 11.57 -12.71 24.63
N SER A 143 11.45 -11.43 24.95
CA SER A 143 10.25 -10.60 24.81
C SER A 143 10.62 -9.12 24.86
N GLY A 144 9.70 -8.24 24.43
CA GLY A 144 9.84 -6.78 24.54
C GLY A 144 10.19 -6.08 23.22
N VAL A 145 10.41 -6.82 22.13
CA VAL A 145 10.69 -6.24 20.81
C VAL A 145 9.46 -5.54 20.25
N ASP A 146 8.27 -6.13 20.42
CA ASP A 146 7.02 -5.50 19.97
C ASP A 146 6.75 -4.17 20.67
N ALA A 147 6.99 -4.12 21.99
CA ALA A 147 6.81 -2.92 22.80
C ALA A 147 7.76 -1.80 22.36
N ALA A 148 9.03 -2.10 22.15
CA ALA A 148 10.03 -1.14 21.67
C ALA A 148 9.71 -0.61 20.25
N VAL A 149 9.18 -1.47 19.37
CA VAL A 149 8.71 -1.02 18.04
C VAL A 149 7.52 -0.08 18.16
N ASN A 150 6.52 -0.43 18.96
CA ASN A 150 5.33 0.40 19.13
C ASN A 150 5.68 1.77 19.76
N GLU A 151 6.61 1.78 20.72
CA GLU A 151 7.15 2.99 21.34
C GLU A 151 7.82 3.92 20.31
N LEU A 152 8.74 3.37 19.49
CA LEU A 152 9.42 4.13 18.44
C LEU A 152 8.43 4.67 17.39
N MET A 153 7.50 3.84 16.93
CA MET A 153 6.49 4.24 15.94
C MET A 153 5.58 5.34 16.48
N ASN A 154 5.10 5.22 17.73
CA ASN A 154 4.23 6.22 18.35
C ASN A 154 4.91 7.59 18.46
N ARG A 155 6.23 7.63 18.76
CA ARG A 155 7.00 8.88 18.79
C ARG A 155 7.10 9.56 17.43
N ALA A 156 7.20 8.78 16.36
CA ALA A 156 7.16 9.29 14.99
C ALA A 156 5.73 9.64 14.50
N GLY A 157 4.71 9.53 15.36
CA GLY A 157 3.30 9.76 14.98
C GLY A 157 2.70 8.63 14.12
N LEU A 158 3.38 7.48 14.03
CA LEU A 158 2.88 6.30 13.34
C LEU A 158 2.17 5.36 14.31
N ARG A 159 1.03 4.82 13.87
CA ARG A 159 0.36 3.70 14.53
C ARG A 159 1.01 2.38 14.11
N PRO A 160 1.05 1.37 14.99
CA PRO A 160 1.54 0.02 14.66
C PRO A 160 0.81 -0.70 13.51
N GLN A 161 -0.30 -0.14 13.02
CA GLN A 161 -1.04 -0.61 11.84
C GLN A 161 -0.55 0.01 10.52
N GLY A 162 0.53 0.80 10.54
CA GLY A 162 1.01 1.53 9.36
C GLY A 162 0.12 2.74 8.99
N LYS A 163 -0.64 3.26 9.96
CA LYS A 163 -1.50 4.43 9.78
C LYS A 163 -0.89 5.65 10.45
N ALA A 164 -1.10 6.81 9.87
CA ALA A 164 -0.69 8.10 10.41
C ALA A 164 -1.87 9.06 10.42
N ARG A 165 -1.85 10.01 11.35
CA ARG A 165 -2.79 11.12 11.29
C ARG A 165 -2.31 12.12 10.26
N LEU A 166 -3.13 12.39 9.27
CA LEU A 166 -2.84 13.35 8.20
C LEU A 166 -3.62 14.66 8.42
N ARG A 167 -3.16 15.73 7.77
CA ARG A 167 -3.83 17.03 7.71
C ARG A 167 -4.20 17.36 6.27
N ASP A 168 -5.34 18.00 6.05
CA ASP A 168 -5.70 18.51 4.73
C ASP A 168 -4.77 19.70 4.39
N GLY A 169 -4.07 19.61 3.26
CA GLY A 169 -3.16 20.64 2.78
C GLY A 169 -3.83 21.96 2.40
N ARG A 170 -5.17 21.99 2.27
CA ARG A 170 -5.93 23.21 1.95
C ARG A 170 -6.45 23.93 3.19
N THR A 171 -6.94 23.21 4.20
CA THR A 171 -7.56 23.80 5.40
C THR A 171 -6.66 23.77 6.63
N GLY A 172 -5.72 22.82 6.69
CA GLY A 172 -4.85 22.60 7.85
C GLY A 172 -5.48 21.74 8.96
N GLU A 173 -6.74 21.34 8.81
CA GLU A 173 -7.45 20.48 9.77
C GLU A 173 -6.99 19.03 9.68
N GLU A 174 -7.11 18.28 10.79
CA GLU A 174 -6.80 16.85 10.84
C GLU A 174 -7.95 16.02 10.25
N PHE A 175 -7.64 14.92 9.57
CA PHE A 175 -8.67 13.97 9.13
C PHE A 175 -9.29 13.25 10.34
N ASP A 176 -10.60 12.95 10.25
CA ASP A 176 -11.35 12.27 11.32
C ASP A 176 -10.81 10.87 11.68
N ALA A 177 -10.17 10.21 10.72
CA ALA A 177 -9.63 8.86 10.87
C ALA A 177 -8.17 8.78 10.42
N ASP A 178 -7.39 7.95 11.12
CA ASP A 178 -6.00 7.67 10.76
C ASP A 178 -5.93 6.98 9.36
N VAL A 179 -5.06 7.48 8.50
CA VAL A 179 -4.92 7.06 7.09
C VAL A 179 -3.70 6.16 6.95
N THR A 180 -3.82 5.08 6.17
CA THR A 180 -2.67 4.22 5.84
C THR A 180 -1.71 4.97 4.93
N VAL A 181 -0.47 5.12 5.36
CA VAL A 181 0.59 5.78 4.59
C VAL A 181 1.73 4.80 4.40
N GLY A 182 2.27 4.74 3.18
CA GLY A 182 3.37 3.85 2.86
C GLY A 182 4.00 4.21 1.54
N MET A 183 5.12 3.56 1.24
CA MET A 183 5.77 3.65 -0.06
C MET A 183 5.22 2.58 -0.97
N ILE A 184 4.66 3.00 -2.10
CA ILE A 184 4.21 2.09 -3.16
C ILE A 184 5.10 2.26 -4.38
N TYR A 185 5.48 1.14 -4.99
CA TYR A 185 6.19 1.15 -6.26
C TYR A 185 5.19 1.42 -7.39
N MET A 186 5.22 2.63 -7.94
CA MET A 186 4.36 3.02 -9.06
C MET A 186 5.08 2.78 -10.39
N MET A 187 4.38 2.18 -11.35
CA MET A 187 4.85 2.06 -12.74
C MET A 187 4.06 3.00 -13.64
N LYS A 188 4.77 3.82 -14.42
CA LYS A 188 4.17 4.62 -15.48
C LYS A 188 4.09 3.78 -16.76
N LEU A 189 2.86 3.47 -17.19
CA LEU A 189 2.64 2.74 -18.44
C LEU A 189 2.95 3.64 -19.65
N SER A 190 3.27 3.02 -20.79
CA SER A 190 3.53 3.71 -22.07
C SER A 190 2.28 4.38 -22.67
N HIS A 191 1.11 4.20 -22.05
CA HIS A 191 -0.16 4.76 -22.50
C HIS A 191 -0.32 6.23 -22.11
N LEU A 192 0.46 7.11 -22.76
CA LEU A 192 0.38 8.55 -22.53
C LEU A 192 -0.87 9.16 -23.17
N VAL A 193 -1.44 10.17 -22.51
CA VAL A 193 -2.62 10.88 -23.01
C VAL A 193 -2.31 11.63 -24.31
N ASP A 194 -1.11 12.23 -24.41
CA ASP A 194 -0.67 12.99 -25.58
C ASP A 194 -0.67 12.14 -26.86
N ASP A 195 -0.31 10.86 -26.73
CA ASP A 195 -0.34 9.92 -27.86
C ASP A 195 -1.77 9.53 -28.26
N LYS A 196 -2.73 9.63 -27.34
CA LYS A 196 -4.13 9.25 -27.55
C LYS A 196 -5.03 10.39 -28.00
N ILE A 197 -4.66 11.65 -27.73
CA ILE A 197 -5.44 12.80 -28.18
C ILE A 197 -5.42 12.83 -29.71
N HIS A 198 -6.60 12.88 -30.31
CA HIS A 198 -6.82 13.00 -31.75
C HIS A 198 -8.12 13.74 -32.01
N ALA A 199 -8.08 14.73 -32.89
CA ALA A 199 -9.25 15.49 -33.30
C ALA A 199 -9.17 15.78 -34.80
N ARG A 200 -10.34 15.82 -35.45
CA ARG A 200 -10.49 16.09 -36.88
C ARG A 200 -11.66 17.02 -37.09
N SER A 201 -11.46 18.07 -37.90
CA SER A 201 -12.53 18.87 -38.48
C SER A 201 -12.82 18.42 -39.92
N ILE A 202 -11.89 18.65 -40.84
CA ILE A 202 -11.89 18.16 -42.23
C ILE A 202 -10.59 17.42 -42.53
N GLY A 203 -10.57 16.57 -43.56
CA GLY A 203 -9.39 15.77 -43.88
C GLY A 203 -9.57 14.91 -45.13
N PRO A 204 -8.61 14.03 -45.45
CA PRO A 204 -8.67 13.18 -46.62
C PRO A 204 -9.79 12.14 -46.53
N TYR A 205 -10.26 11.72 -47.70
CA TYR A 205 -11.31 10.73 -47.90
C TYR A 205 -10.78 9.56 -48.74
N SER A 206 -11.35 8.38 -48.52
CA SER A 206 -11.08 7.18 -49.32
C SER A 206 -11.57 7.36 -50.75
N LEU A 207 -10.75 6.95 -51.73
CA LEU A 207 -11.14 7.01 -53.15
C LEU A 207 -12.35 6.12 -53.47
N VAL A 208 -12.45 4.96 -52.81
CA VAL A 208 -13.46 3.94 -53.12
C VAL A 208 -14.78 4.25 -52.42
N THR A 209 -14.75 4.39 -51.10
CA THR A 209 -15.97 4.57 -50.28
C THR A 209 -16.36 6.02 -50.09
N GLN A 210 -15.51 6.96 -50.50
CA GLN A 210 -15.70 8.40 -50.24
C GLN A 210 -15.87 8.75 -48.76
N GLN A 211 -15.50 7.85 -47.83
CA GLN A 211 -15.58 8.09 -46.39
C GLN A 211 -14.27 8.66 -45.83
N PRO A 212 -14.32 9.39 -44.69
CA PRO A 212 -13.15 9.81 -43.94
C PRO A 212 -12.12 8.67 -43.76
N LEU A 213 -10.83 8.93 -43.99
CA LEU A 213 -9.79 7.92 -43.72
C LEU A 213 -9.77 7.50 -42.24
N ALA A 214 -9.18 6.34 -41.94
CA ALA A 214 -9.04 5.83 -40.58
C ALA A 214 -7.64 6.11 -39.99
N GLY A 215 -7.59 6.30 -38.68
CA GLY A 215 -6.35 6.37 -37.90
C GLY A 215 -5.76 7.77 -37.74
N LYS A 216 -5.11 8.01 -36.59
CA LYS A 216 -4.49 9.30 -36.22
C LYS A 216 -3.47 9.80 -37.24
N ALA A 217 -2.64 8.89 -37.79
CA ALA A 217 -1.59 9.24 -38.74
C ALA A 217 -2.11 9.83 -40.06
N GLN A 218 -3.35 9.51 -40.45
CA GLN A 218 -3.97 9.98 -41.69
C GLN A 218 -5.01 11.08 -41.43
N PHE A 219 -4.97 11.72 -40.26
CA PHE A 219 -6.00 12.63 -39.79
C PHE A 219 -7.41 12.02 -39.95
N GLY A 220 -7.53 10.75 -39.54
CA GLY A 220 -8.72 9.96 -39.76
C GLY A 220 -9.93 10.38 -38.92
N GLY A 221 -11.13 10.05 -39.38
CA GLY A 221 -12.36 10.26 -38.62
C GLY A 221 -12.55 9.18 -37.56
N GLN A 222 -13.41 9.46 -36.57
CA GLN A 222 -13.87 8.44 -35.64
C GLN A 222 -14.90 7.54 -36.35
N ARG A 223 -14.84 6.23 -36.09
CA ARG A 223 -15.87 5.32 -36.56
C ARG A 223 -17.14 5.54 -35.75
N PHE A 224 -18.22 5.88 -36.45
CA PHE A 224 -19.57 5.86 -35.92
C PHE A 224 -20.25 4.55 -36.38
N GLY A 225 -20.48 3.62 -35.46
CA GLY A 225 -20.96 2.28 -35.75
C GLY A 225 -22.45 2.11 -35.50
N GLU A 226 -22.92 0.89 -35.69
CA GLU A 226 -24.34 0.51 -35.53
C GLU A 226 -24.85 0.77 -34.11
N MET A 227 -24.03 0.49 -33.08
CA MET A 227 -24.42 0.74 -31.70
C MET A 227 -24.60 2.23 -31.39
N GLU A 228 -23.76 3.09 -31.98
CA GLU A 228 -23.91 4.53 -31.83
C GLU A 228 -25.11 5.09 -32.61
N VAL A 229 -25.47 4.46 -33.75
CA VAL A 229 -26.70 4.77 -34.49
C VAL A 229 -27.93 4.48 -33.62
N TRP A 230 -28.02 3.27 -33.04
CA TRP A 230 -29.14 2.91 -32.15
C TRP A 230 -29.31 3.88 -30.98
N ALA A 231 -28.19 4.37 -30.44
CA ALA A 231 -28.23 5.38 -29.39
C ALA A 231 -28.95 6.66 -29.86
N LEU A 232 -28.63 7.18 -31.05
CA LEU A 232 -29.30 8.37 -31.59
C LEU A 232 -30.76 8.12 -31.98
N GLU A 233 -31.07 6.93 -32.50
CA GLU A 233 -32.45 6.53 -32.83
C GLU A 233 -33.33 6.48 -31.58
N ALA A 234 -32.83 5.94 -30.47
CA ALA A 234 -33.56 5.88 -29.20
C ALA A 234 -33.92 7.27 -28.64
N TYR A 235 -33.06 8.28 -28.87
CA TYR A 235 -33.35 9.67 -28.49
C TYR A 235 -34.23 10.41 -29.51
N GLY A 236 -34.56 9.80 -30.65
CA GLY A 236 -35.30 10.46 -31.73
C GLY A 236 -34.53 11.60 -32.41
N ALA A 237 -33.19 11.58 -32.36
CA ALA A 237 -32.32 12.62 -32.90
C ALA A 237 -32.12 12.49 -34.42
N ALA A 238 -33.22 12.52 -35.19
CA ALA A 238 -33.23 12.22 -36.62
C ALA A 238 -32.29 13.13 -37.45
N HIS A 239 -32.26 14.44 -37.18
CA HIS A 239 -31.41 15.37 -37.91
C HIS A 239 -29.92 15.17 -37.61
N THR A 240 -29.55 14.87 -36.36
CA THR A 240 -28.17 14.58 -35.98
C THR A 240 -27.70 13.27 -36.62
N LEU A 241 -28.55 12.24 -36.62
CA LEU A 241 -28.25 10.97 -37.26
C LEU A 241 -28.07 11.13 -38.77
N GLN A 242 -28.97 11.88 -39.43
CA GLN A 242 -28.86 12.18 -40.85
C GLN A 242 -27.54 12.89 -41.16
N GLU A 243 -27.18 13.92 -40.40
CA GLU A 243 -25.93 14.66 -40.59
C GLU A 243 -24.69 13.77 -40.46
N MET A 244 -24.66 12.88 -39.46
CA MET A 244 -23.54 11.95 -39.23
C MET A 244 -23.41 10.90 -40.34
N LEU A 245 -24.53 10.43 -40.89
CA LEU A 245 -24.53 9.41 -41.93
C LEU A 245 -24.28 9.98 -43.34
N THR A 246 -24.64 11.24 -43.61
CA THR A 246 -24.51 11.83 -44.95
C THR A 246 -23.43 12.90 -45.01
N VAL A 247 -23.75 14.14 -44.62
CA VAL A 247 -22.92 15.35 -44.82
C VAL A 247 -21.54 15.21 -44.17
N LYS A 248 -21.44 14.57 -43.00
CA LYS A 248 -20.15 14.36 -42.30
C LYS A 248 -19.39 13.11 -42.75
N SER A 249 -19.94 12.31 -43.66
CA SER A 249 -19.39 11.03 -44.09
C SER A 249 -19.16 11.00 -45.61
N ASP A 250 -20.14 10.53 -46.39
CA ASP A 250 -19.96 10.10 -47.78
C ASP A 250 -20.74 10.93 -48.81
N ASP A 251 -21.55 11.90 -48.40
CA ASP A 251 -22.18 12.84 -49.33
C ASP A 251 -21.14 13.80 -49.91
N VAL A 252 -20.65 13.48 -51.11
CA VAL A 252 -19.62 14.27 -51.81
C VAL A 252 -20.10 15.68 -52.16
N SER A 253 -21.40 15.87 -52.39
CA SER A 253 -21.95 17.17 -52.80
C SER A 253 -22.35 18.04 -51.60
N GLY A 254 -22.75 17.41 -50.50
CA GLY A 254 -23.20 18.10 -49.29
C GLY A 254 -22.10 18.50 -48.30
N ARG A 255 -20.92 17.88 -48.39
CA ARG A 255 -19.80 18.05 -47.45
C ARG A 255 -18.85 19.22 -47.74
#